data_AF-A0A835IJP5-F1
#
_entry.id   AF-A0A835IJP5-F1
#
_cell.length_a   1.000
_cell.length_b   1.000
_cell.length_c   1.000
_cell.angle_alpha   90.00
_cell.angle_beta   90.00
_cell.angle_gamma   90.00
#
_symmetry.space_group_name_H-M   'P 1'
#
loop_
_entity.id
_entity.type
_entity.pdbx_description
1 polymer ?
#
loop_
_entity_poly.entity_id
_entity_poly.type
_entity_poly.pdbx_seq_one_letter_code
_entity_poly.pdbx_strand_id
1 'polypeptide(L)'
;SVAPLFPESLTPKEGVVKKVHSEEKFGPQSEKNKSSNGHRGYDKQNALVEELHLGYFTQGKEFLVEAAKKVGIEGAAEFLDDPNKGVQEVYAELEKYSDHITGVPYYVINGKNKLSGGQPPEVFARAFRR
;
A
#
# COMPACT_ATOMS: atom_id res chain seq x y z
N SER A 1 -25.39 -4.39 7.32
CA SER A 1 -24.66 -3.15 7.01
C SER A 1 -23.20 -3.39 7.32
N VAL A 2 -22.37 -3.60 6.29
CA VAL A 2 -20.94 -3.96 6.45
C VAL A 2 -20.12 -2.70 6.19
N ALA A 3 -19.28 -2.33 7.15
CA ALA A 3 -18.44 -1.14 7.07
C ALA A 3 -17.31 -1.32 6.03
N PRO A 4 -16.88 -0.26 5.33
CA PRO A 4 -15.82 -0.36 4.33
C PRO A 4 -14.46 -0.64 4.99
N LEU A 5 -13.71 -1.58 4.41
CA LEU A 5 -12.42 -2.06 4.90
C LEU A 5 -11.25 -1.07 4.67
N PHE A 6 -11.52 0.07 4.03
CA PHE A 6 -10.56 1.13 3.78
C PHE A 6 -11.21 2.50 4.07
N PRO A 7 -10.64 3.32 4.97
CA PRO A 7 -11.13 4.68 5.13
C PRO A 7 -10.89 5.49 3.85
N GLU A 8 -11.88 6.32 3.51
CA GLU A 8 -11.85 7.27 2.40
C GLU A 8 -10.50 8.00 2.30
N SER A 9 -10.08 8.27 1.07
CA SER A 9 -8.85 8.98 0.73
C SER A 9 -8.62 10.18 1.65
N LEU A 10 -7.58 10.11 2.48
CA LEU A 10 -7.01 11.29 3.13
C LEU A 10 -6.26 12.10 2.07
N THR A 11 -7.00 12.79 1.20
CA THR A 11 -6.44 13.95 0.52
C THR A 11 -6.28 15.04 1.58
N PRO A 12 -5.07 15.54 1.86
CA PRO A 12 -4.93 16.68 2.75
C PRO A 12 -5.45 17.90 2.00
N LYS A 13 -6.69 18.32 2.30
CA LYS A 13 -7.09 19.70 2.01
C LYS A 13 -6.23 20.61 2.88
N GLU A 14 -5.33 21.32 2.19
CA GLU A 14 -4.75 22.61 2.54
C GLU A 14 -4.15 22.77 3.94
N GLY A 15 -2.82 22.96 3.96
CA GLY A 15 -1.94 23.09 5.12
C GLY A 15 -2.14 24.32 6.02
N VAL A 16 -3.37 24.72 6.34
CA VAL A 16 -3.61 25.93 7.16
C VAL A 16 -4.15 25.63 8.57
N VAL A 17 -4.84 24.51 8.81
CA VAL A 17 -5.53 24.32 10.13
C VAL A 17 -4.68 23.61 11.20
N LYS A 18 -3.56 22.97 10.84
CA LYS A 18 -2.74 22.22 11.82
C LYS A 18 -1.99 23.08 12.84
N LYS A 19 -1.81 24.38 12.58
CA LYS A 19 -1.00 25.24 13.46
C LYS A 19 -1.69 25.56 14.79
N VAL A 20 -3.01 25.68 14.79
CA VAL A 20 -3.75 26.16 15.97
C VAL A 20 -4.07 25.02 16.96
N HIS A 21 -4.23 23.78 16.50
CA HIS A 21 -4.65 22.69 17.39
C HIS A 21 -3.50 22.06 18.21
N SER A 22 -2.24 22.32 17.86
CA SER A 22 -1.09 21.73 18.56
C SER A 22 -0.55 22.58 19.71
N GLU A 23 -0.71 23.90 19.68
CA GLU A 23 -0.18 24.80 20.72
C GLU A 23 -0.97 24.71 22.02
N GLU A 24 -2.27 24.38 21.97
CA GLU A 24 -3.14 24.38 23.15
C GLU A 24 -3.01 23.11 24.02
N LYS A 25 -2.58 21.99 23.43
CA LYS A 25 -2.51 20.68 24.13
C LYS A 25 -1.11 20.32 24.65
N PHE A 26 -0.05 20.82 24.01
CA PHE A 26 1.31 20.38 24.30
C PHE A 26 2.22 21.60 24.23
N GLY A 27 2.58 22.13 25.40
CA GLY A 27 3.46 23.29 25.53
C GLY A 27 4.81 23.14 24.80
N PRO A 28 5.70 24.14 24.92
CA PRO A 28 6.81 24.42 23.97
C PRO A 28 7.95 23.36 23.88
N GLN A 29 7.74 22.13 24.34
CA GLN A 29 8.71 21.03 24.29
C GLN A 29 8.53 20.03 23.14
N SER A 30 7.56 20.21 22.24
CA SER A 30 7.25 19.23 21.17
C SER A 30 8.21 19.23 19.96
N GLU A 31 9.18 20.16 19.89
CA GLU A 31 10.05 20.29 18.72
C GLU A 31 11.29 19.38 18.72
N LYS A 32 11.70 18.82 19.87
CA LYS A 32 12.96 18.02 19.94
C LYS A 32 12.84 16.52 19.63
N ASN A 33 11.62 15.97 19.50
CA ASN A 33 11.42 14.51 19.35
C ASN A 33 10.88 14.06 17.99
N LYS A 34 11.01 14.85 16.92
CA LYS A 34 10.48 14.46 15.59
C LYS A 34 11.43 13.60 14.74
N SER A 35 12.70 13.42 15.12
CA SER A 35 13.69 12.84 14.19
C SER A 35 13.88 11.31 14.27
N SER A 36 13.51 10.63 15.36
CA SER A 36 13.82 9.20 15.53
C SER A 36 12.63 8.24 15.31
N ASN A 37 11.40 8.73 15.39
CA ASN A 37 10.20 7.87 15.36
C ASN A 37 9.62 7.64 13.95
N GLY A 38 10.05 8.43 12.96
CA GLY A 38 9.61 8.29 11.56
C GLY A 38 10.20 7.03 10.90
N HIS A 39 11.51 6.82 11.04
CA HIS A 39 12.22 5.68 10.45
C HIS A 39 11.67 4.32 10.92
N ARG A 40 11.42 4.19 12.23
CA ARG A 40 10.93 2.94 12.84
C ARG A 40 9.55 2.50 12.35
N GLY A 41 8.73 3.43 11.85
CA GLY A 41 7.45 3.14 11.22
C GLY A 41 7.62 2.56 9.81
N TYR A 42 8.53 3.13 9.02
CA TYR A 42 8.84 2.66 7.67
C TYR A 42 9.51 1.29 7.67
N ASP A 43 10.42 1.02 8.61
CA ASP A 43 11.09 -0.29 8.71
C ASP A 43 10.09 -1.43 8.91
N LYS A 44 9.07 -1.22 9.76
CA LYS A 44 8.01 -2.20 10.01
C LYS A 44 7.08 -2.37 8.82
N GLN A 45 6.77 -1.29 8.12
CA GLN A 45 5.96 -1.35 6.89
C GLN A 45 6.72 -2.13 5.80
N ASN A 46 8.01 -1.88 5.64
CA ASN A 46 8.83 -2.56 4.65
C ASN A 46 8.97 -4.05 4.97
N ALA A 47 9.23 -4.41 6.23
CA ALA A 47 9.29 -5.80 6.65
C ALA A 47 7.96 -6.55 6.42
N LEU A 48 6.82 -5.91 6.69
CA LEU A 48 5.50 -6.52 6.40
C LEU A 48 5.29 -6.72 4.90
N VAL A 49 5.66 -5.74 4.08
CA VAL A 49 5.57 -5.81 2.61
C VAL A 49 6.48 -6.92 2.07
N GLU A 50 7.68 -7.09 2.62
CA GLU A 50 8.60 -8.18 2.26
C GLU A 50 8.01 -9.57 2.58
N GLU A 51 7.46 -9.77 3.77
CA GLU A 51 6.81 -11.03 4.15
C GLU A 51 5.62 -11.38 3.24
N LEU A 52 4.79 -10.38 2.90
CA LEU A 52 3.66 -10.57 1.98
C LEU A 52 4.13 -10.91 0.56
N HIS A 53 5.14 -10.22 0.06
CA HIS A 53 5.71 -10.51 -1.25
C HIS A 53 6.38 -11.89 -1.29
N LEU A 54 7.10 -12.26 -0.23
CA LEU A 54 7.74 -13.56 -0.13
C LEU A 54 6.68 -14.67 -0.14
N GLY A 55 5.67 -14.58 0.71
CA GLY A 55 4.56 -15.54 0.75
C GLY A 55 3.85 -15.65 -0.61
N TYR A 56 3.47 -14.51 -1.19
CA TYR A 56 2.74 -14.49 -2.46
C TYR A 56 3.56 -15.01 -3.64
N PHE A 57 4.80 -14.53 -3.83
CA PHE A 57 5.59 -14.85 -5.02
C PHE A 57 6.38 -16.15 -4.92
N THR A 58 6.64 -16.67 -3.71
CA THR A 58 7.48 -17.87 -3.54
C THR A 58 6.76 -19.07 -2.93
N GLN A 59 5.67 -18.85 -2.17
CA GLN A 59 4.93 -19.92 -1.50
C GLN A 59 3.55 -20.18 -2.11
N GLY A 60 3.09 -19.33 -3.04
CA GLY A 60 2.00 -19.63 -3.96
C GLY A 60 0.68 -20.02 -3.29
N LYS A 61 0.08 -21.13 -3.77
CA LYS A 61 -1.27 -21.56 -3.39
C LYS A 61 -1.37 -21.87 -1.89
N GLU A 62 -0.35 -22.48 -1.32
CA GLU A 62 -0.28 -22.90 0.08
C GLU A 62 -0.40 -21.69 1.02
N PHE A 63 0.29 -20.59 0.69
CA PHE A 63 0.22 -19.35 1.45
C PHE A 63 -1.19 -18.73 1.44
N LEU A 64 -1.88 -18.73 0.30
CA LEU A 64 -3.24 -18.18 0.19
C LEU A 64 -4.24 -18.98 1.01
N VAL A 65 -4.13 -20.31 1.01
CA VAL A 65 -4.97 -21.18 1.84
C VAL A 65 -4.72 -20.94 3.32
N GLU A 66 -3.47 -20.83 3.75
CA GLU A 66 -3.14 -20.51 5.13
C GLU A 66 -3.64 -19.13 5.56
N ALA A 67 -3.51 -18.12 4.69
CA ALA A 67 -3.98 -16.77 4.95
C ALA A 67 -5.51 -16.74 5.13
N ALA A 68 -6.26 -17.41 4.25
CA ALA A 68 -7.71 -17.55 4.37
C ALA A 68 -8.11 -18.22 5.69
N LYS A 69 -7.43 -19.32 6.05
CA LYS A 69 -7.68 -20.04 7.31
C LYS A 69 -7.42 -19.17 8.55
N LYS A 70 -6.36 -18.35 8.55
CA LYS A 70 -6.01 -17.46 9.68
C LYS A 70 -7.10 -16.44 9.99
N VAL A 71 -7.90 -16.05 9.01
CA VAL A 71 -9.01 -15.09 9.17
C VAL A 71 -10.40 -15.77 9.18
N GLY A 72 -10.45 -17.10 9.21
CA GLY A 72 -11.70 -17.87 9.31
C GLY A 72 -12.47 -18.03 7.99
N ILE A 73 -11.80 -17.90 6.84
CA ILE A 73 -12.39 -18.18 5.53
C ILE A 73 -12.19 -19.68 5.21
N GLU A 74 -13.30 -20.36 4.93
CA GLU A 74 -13.35 -21.77 4.54
C GLU A 74 -13.45 -21.93 3.01
N GLY A 75 -13.09 -23.10 2.46
CA GLY A 75 -13.27 -23.40 1.03
C GLY A 75 -12.19 -22.85 0.08
N ALA A 76 -11.14 -22.22 0.61
CA ALA A 76 -10.10 -21.57 -0.20
C ALA A 76 -9.29 -22.55 -1.07
N ALA A 77 -9.05 -23.78 -0.59
CA ALA A 77 -8.32 -24.79 -1.35
C ALA A 77 -9.11 -25.26 -2.58
N GLU A 78 -10.40 -25.54 -2.39
CA GLU A 78 -11.35 -25.97 -3.42
C GLU A 78 -11.69 -24.84 -4.41
N PHE A 79 -11.62 -23.59 -3.96
CA PHE A 79 -11.71 -22.43 -4.82
C PHE A 79 -10.47 -22.32 -5.74
N LEU A 80 -9.28 -22.51 -5.20
CA LEU A 80 -7.99 -22.42 -5.91
C LEU A 80 -7.62 -23.69 -6.71
N ASP A 81 -8.43 -24.75 -6.67
CA ASP A 81 -8.25 -25.95 -7.51
C ASP A 81 -8.67 -25.71 -8.97
N ASP A 82 -9.61 -24.80 -9.22
CA ASP A 82 -10.00 -24.40 -10.56
C ASP A 82 -9.29 -23.10 -10.94
N PRO A 83 -8.38 -23.10 -11.92
CA PRO A 83 -7.65 -21.90 -12.32
C PRO A 83 -8.54 -20.81 -12.95
N ASN A 84 -9.80 -21.11 -13.27
CA ASN A 84 -10.74 -20.14 -13.86
C ASN A 84 -11.68 -19.49 -12.83
N LYS A 85 -11.75 -20.01 -11.60
CA LYS A 85 -12.59 -19.41 -10.55
C LYS A 85 -12.04 -18.06 -10.12
N GLY A 86 -12.93 -17.07 -9.96
CA GLY A 86 -12.57 -15.72 -9.53
C GLY A 86 -11.96 -14.83 -10.63
N VAL A 87 -11.64 -15.38 -11.81
CA VAL A 87 -10.92 -14.66 -12.86
C VAL A 87 -11.74 -13.50 -13.41
N GLN A 88 -13.04 -13.70 -13.62
CA GLN A 88 -13.92 -12.64 -14.15
C GLN A 88 -14.08 -11.50 -13.16
N GLU A 89 -14.25 -11.81 -11.88
CA GLU A 89 -14.34 -10.82 -10.81
C GLU A 89 -13.05 -9.99 -10.70
N VAL A 90 -11.89 -10.65 -10.77
CA VAL A 90 -10.58 -9.99 -10.77
C VAL A 90 -10.43 -9.07 -11.98
N TYR A 91 -10.80 -9.50 -13.19
CA TYR A 91 -10.70 -8.64 -14.38
C TYR A 91 -11.67 -7.47 -14.34
N ALA A 92 -12.90 -7.66 -13.88
CA ALA A 92 -13.87 -6.57 -13.73
C ALA A 92 -13.39 -5.53 -12.71
N GLU A 93 -12.74 -5.96 -11.63
CA GLU A 93 -12.13 -5.04 -10.67
C GLU A 93 -10.90 -4.33 -11.25
N LEU A 94 -10.06 -5.06 -12.00
CA LEU A 94 -8.89 -4.50 -12.66
C LEU A 94 -9.29 -3.40 -13.64
N GLU A 95 -10.25 -3.64 -14.54
CA GLU A 95 -10.76 -2.66 -15.51
C GLU A 95 -11.19 -1.36 -14.83
N LYS A 96 -11.85 -1.44 -13.67
CA LYS A 96 -12.30 -0.27 -12.93
C LYS A 96 -11.15 0.64 -12.44
N TYR A 97 -9.98 0.06 -12.14
CA TYR A 97 -8.89 0.78 -11.47
C TYR A 97 -7.62 0.94 -12.33
N SER A 98 -7.52 0.25 -13.47
CA SER A 98 -6.29 0.21 -14.28
C SER A 98 -6.25 1.15 -15.48
N ASP A 99 -7.29 1.93 -15.76
CA ASP A 99 -7.43 2.74 -17.00
C ASP A 99 -6.22 3.63 -17.35
N HIS A 100 -5.36 3.96 -16.37
CA HIS A 100 -4.15 4.77 -16.58
C HIS A 100 -2.85 4.13 -16.06
N ILE A 101 -2.92 2.87 -15.61
CA ILE A 101 -1.77 2.11 -15.10
C ILE A 101 -1.35 1.12 -16.18
N THR A 102 -0.23 1.41 -16.84
CA THR A 102 0.32 0.54 -17.90
C THR A 102 1.27 -0.53 -17.37
N GLY A 103 1.55 -0.52 -16.07
CA GLY A 103 2.49 -1.43 -15.44
C GLY A 103 2.64 -1.14 -13.95
N VAL A 104 2.92 -2.19 -13.18
CA VAL A 104 3.18 -2.12 -11.74
C VAL A 104 4.62 -2.52 -11.42
N PRO A 105 5.24 -1.96 -10.38
CA PRO A 105 4.73 -0.87 -9.53
C PRO A 105 4.64 0.48 -10.28
N TYR A 106 3.69 1.33 -9.87
CA TYR A 106 3.48 2.66 -10.44
C TYR A 106 3.80 3.74 -9.40
N TYR A 107 4.71 4.65 -9.73
CA TYR A 107 5.18 5.71 -8.83
C TYR A 107 4.83 7.09 -9.36
N VAL A 108 4.42 7.98 -8.46
CA VAL A 108 4.27 9.41 -8.72
C VAL A 108 5.23 10.19 -7.82
N ILE A 109 6.31 10.71 -8.40
CA ILE A 109 7.35 11.47 -7.69
C ILE A 109 7.09 12.96 -7.86
N ASN A 110 7.04 13.69 -6.74
CA ASN A 110 6.79 15.13 -6.67
C ASN A 110 5.50 15.57 -7.42
N GLY A 111 4.51 14.68 -7.52
CA GLY A 111 3.23 14.94 -8.21
C GLY A 111 3.32 15.09 -9.74
N LYS A 112 4.51 14.94 -10.33
CA LYS A 112 4.77 15.25 -11.75
C LYS A 112 5.39 14.09 -12.51
N ASN A 113 6.39 13.44 -11.92
CA ASN A 113 7.13 12.38 -12.60
C ASN A 113 6.42 11.05 -12.35
N LYS A 114 5.87 10.46 -13.41
CA LYS A 114 5.18 9.16 -13.39
C LYS A 114 6.13 8.09 -13.89
N LEU A 115 6.38 7.07 -13.08
CA LEU A 115 7.20 5.91 -13.44
C LEU A 115 6.34 4.66 -13.37
N SER A 116 6.34 3.86 -14.43
CA SER A 116 5.52 2.64 -14.55
C SER A 116 6.44 1.42 -14.66
N GLY A 117 6.11 0.36 -13.93
CA GLY A 117 6.87 -0.89 -13.93
C GLY A 117 8.13 -0.87 -13.05
N GLY A 118 8.78 -2.03 -12.96
CA GLY A 118 10.08 -2.19 -12.30
C GLY A 118 11.19 -1.45 -13.03
N GLN A 119 11.36 -0.16 -12.73
CA GLN A 119 12.39 0.68 -13.32
C GLN A 119 13.76 0.46 -12.65
N PRO A 120 14.87 0.64 -13.37
CA PRO A 120 16.20 0.54 -12.78
C PRO A 120 16.50 1.74 -11.85
N PRO A 121 17.39 1.60 -10.85
CA PRO A 121 17.66 2.62 -9.84
C PRO A 121 18.06 3.99 -10.41
N GLU A 122 18.74 4.03 -11.55
CA GLU A 122 19.20 5.27 -12.19
C GLU A 122 18.03 6.14 -12.67
N VAL A 123 16.89 5.53 -13.01
CA VAL A 123 15.67 6.25 -13.39
C VAL A 123 15.11 7.00 -12.19
N PHE A 124 15.07 6.37 -11.02
CA PHE A 124 14.66 7.01 -9.76
C PHE A 124 15.63 8.12 -9.36
N ALA A 125 16.94 7.85 -9.41
CA ALA A 125 17.95 8.87 -9.10
C ALA A 125 17.82 10.12 -9.98
N ARG A 126 17.46 9.97 -11.27
CA ARG A 126 17.15 11.11 -12.15
C ARG A 126 15.85 11.81 -11.75
N ALA A 127 14.81 11.06 -11.40
CA ALA A 127 13.51 11.62 -11.03
C ALA A 127 13.56 12.44 -9.73
N PHE A 128 14.39 12.05 -8.76
CA PHE A 128 14.55 12.78 -7.48
C PHE A 128 15.39 14.06 -7.59
N ARG A 129 16.16 14.24 -8.66
CA ARG A 129 16.99 15.44 -8.89
C ARG A 129 16.23 16.61 -9.53
N ARG A 130 14.93 16.44 -9.79
CA ARG A 130 14.05 17.41 -10.49
C ARG A 130 12.92 17.87 -9.57
#